data_AF-A0A430FIR9-F1
#
_entry.id   AF-A0A430FIR9-F1
#
_cell.length_a   1.000
_cell.length_b   1.000
_cell.length_c   1.000
_cell.angle_alpha   90.00
_cell.angle_beta   90.00
_cell.angle_gamma   90.00
#
_symmetry.space_group_name_H-M   'P 1'
#
loop_
_entity.id
_entity.type
_entity.pdbx_description
1 polymer ?
#
loop_
_entity_poly.entity_id
_entity_poly.type
_entity_poly.pdbx_seq_one_letter_code
_entity_poly.pdbx_strand_id
1 'polypeptide(L)'
;MTSQPTTNTRRTVLNRDGHKCIICEQEIGSRWSGYSVHHRRLRSHPFARLHEAENLVPLCGSGSDGCHGWVHAHTGAAYRLGYLVRMWADPAGVPVYYRRHGWQLLTADGRRIPCAPPDGMPVRIGDIKGFGMEAK
;
A
#
# COMPACT_ATOMS: atom_id res chain seq x y z
N MET A 1 -18.85 -0.81 14.71
CA MET A 1 -18.05 -0.82 13.46
C MET A 1 -17.19 -2.07 13.47
N THR A 2 -17.10 -2.81 12.36
CA THR A 2 -16.28 -4.03 12.31
C THR A 2 -14.80 -3.65 12.45
N SER A 3 -14.00 -4.47 13.11
CA SER A 3 -12.56 -4.20 13.27
C SER A 3 -11.73 -4.58 12.03
N GLN A 4 -12.36 -5.18 11.03
CA GLN A 4 -11.72 -5.81 9.88
C GLN A 4 -12.50 -5.60 8.58
N PRO A 5 -11.80 -5.59 7.42
CA PRO A 5 -12.44 -5.62 6.12
C PRO A 5 -13.21 -6.92 5.88
N THR A 6 -14.29 -6.84 5.09
CA THR A 6 -15.07 -8.02 4.68
C THR A 6 -14.23 -8.97 3.84
N THR A 7 -14.62 -10.23 3.78
CA THR A 7 -13.99 -11.23 2.89
C THR A 7 -14.04 -10.81 1.43
N ASN A 8 -15.13 -10.16 0.98
CA ASN A 8 -15.25 -9.67 -0.39
C ASN A 8 -14.27 -8.53 -0.69
N THR A 9 -14.10 -7.58 0.22
CA THR A 9 -13.13 -6.50 0.04
C THR A 9 -11.70 -7.04 0.03
N ARG A 10 -11.38 -7.98 0.92
CA ARG A 10 -10.07 -8.66 0.92
C ARG A 10 -9.82 -9.34 -0.43
N ARG A 11 -10.77 -10.14 -0.93
CA ARG A 11 -10.66 -10.83 -2.22
C ARG A 11 -10.46 -9.85 -3.37
N THR A 12 -11.17 -8.73 -3.36
CA THR A 12 -11.03 -7.66 -4.35
C THR A 12 -9.60 -7.10 -4.38
N VAL A 13 -9.07 -6.74 -3.22
CA VAL A 13 -7.70 -6.22 -3.06
C VAL A 13 -6.65 -7.23 -3.51
N LEU A 14 -6.80 -8.51 -3.13
CA LEU A 14 -5.85 -9.56 -3.51
C LEU A 14 -5.88 -9.83 -5.02
N ASN A 15 -7.07 -9.88 -5.63
CA ASN A 15 -7.21 -10.08 -7.07
C ASN A 15 -6.64 -8.91 -7.86
N ARG A 16 -6.90 -7.66 -7.42
CA ARG A 16 -6.36 -6.43 -8.04
C ARG A 16 -4.83 -6.49 -8.18
N ASP A 17 -4.16 -6.97 -7.13
CA ASP A 17 -2.71 -7.00 -7.05
C ASP A 17 -2.11 -8.38 -7.36
N GLY A 18 -2.90 -9.27 -7.98
CA GLY A 18 -2.44 -10.56 -8.48
C GLY A 18 -1.89 -11.50 -7.40
N HIS A 19 -2.43 -11.42 -6.18
CA HIS A 19 -1.97 -12.17 -5.01
C HIS A 19 -0.47 -11.97 -4.74
N LYS A 20 0.03 -10.75 -4.94
CA LYS A 20 1.43 -10.40 -4.72
C LYS A 20 1.56 -9.20 -3.79
N CYS A 21 2.65 -9.18 -3.03
CA CYS A 21 3.02 -7.99 -2.27
C CYS A 21 3.32 -6.84 -3.24
N ILE A 22 2.71 -5.67 -3.01
CA ILE A 22 2.86 -4.54 -3.95
C ILE A 22 4.26 -3.90 -3.95
N ILE A 23 5.10 -4.22 -2.94
CA ILE A 23 6.47 -3.68 -2.80
C ILE A 23 7.51 -4.64 -3.40
N CYS A 24 7.50 -5.90 -3.00
CA CYS A 24 8.53 -6.87 -3.43
C CYS A 24 8.07 -7.83 -4.53
N GLU A 25 6.81 -7.77 -4.94
CA GLU A 25 6.20 -8.57 -6.02
C GLU A 25 6.19 -10.08 -5.80
N GLN A 26 6.65 -10.55 -4.62
CA GLN A 26 6.54 -11.94 -4.20
C GLN A 26 5.08 -12.28 -3.89
N GLU A 27 4.71 -13.53 -4.15
CA GLU A 27 3.37 -14.05 -3.86
C GLU A 27 3.05 -13.93 -2.38
N ILE A 28 1.82 -13.52 -2.06
CA ILE A 28 1.38 -13.49 -0.66
C ILE A 28 1.35 -14.92 -0.10
N GLY A 29 1.85 -15.11 1.12
CA GLY A 29 1.99 -16.43 1.73
C GLY A 29 3.32 -17.14 1.45
N SER A 30 4.16 -16.63 0.55
CA SER A 30 5.54 -17.14 0.35
C SER A 30 6.48 -16.88 1.54
N ARG A 31 6.13 -15.94 2.43
CA ARG A 31 6.87 -15.68 3.67
C ARG A 31 6.26 -16.46 4.83
N TRP A 32 7.12 -16.97 5.72
CA TRP A 32 6.70 -17.70 6.92
C TRP A 32 5.75 -16.87 7.82
N SER A 33 5.96 -15.56 7.90
CA SER A 33 5.14 -14.60 8.64
C SER A 33 3.82 -14.23 7.94
N GLY A 34 3.56 -14.83 6.76
CA GLY A 34 2.34 -14.64 6.00
C GLY A 34 2.27 -13.28 5.29
N TYR A 35 1.07 -12.71 5.28
CA TYR A 35 0.77 -11.43 4.64
C TYR A 35 -0.29 -10.65 5.41
N SER A 36 -0.32 -9.35 5.17
CA SER A 36 -1.31 -8.42 5.71
C SER A 36 -2.04 -7.70 4.59
N VAL A 37 -3.35 -7.52 4.75
CA VAL A 37 -4.11 -6.51 3.99
C VAL A 37 -3.95 -5.20 4.75
N HIS A 38 -2.96 -4.43 4.33
CA HIS A 38 -2.47 -3.23 5.01
C HIS A 38 -3.39 -2.04 4.76
N HIS A 39 -3.72 -1.34 5.84
CA HIS A 39 -4.45 -0.08 5.83
C HIS A 39 -3.48 1.09 5.55
N ARG A 40 -3.62 1.75 4.41
CA ARG A 40 -2.77 2.89 4.03
C ARG A 40 -3.01 4.09 4.95
N ARG A 41 -4.27 4.51 5.11
CA ARG A 41 -4.71 5.30 6.25
C ARG A 41 -4.96 4.34 7.39
N LEU A 42 -4.08 4.43 8.38
CA LEU A 42 -3.96 3.46 9.47
C LEU A 42 -5.28 3.28 10.22
N ARG A 43 -5.46 2.07 10.75
CA ARG A 43 -6.63 1.66 11.54
C ARG A 43 -6.88 2.54 12.77
N SER A 44 -5.82 3.11 13.35
CA SER A 44 -5.89 4.08 14.45
C SER A 44 -6.52 5.43 14.07
N HIS A 45 -6.76 5.68 12.78
CA HIS A 45 -7.37 6.90 12.25
C HIS A 45 -8.70 6.59 11.54
N PRO A 46 -9.75 6.21 12.29
CA PRO A 46 -11.00 5.71 11.72
C PRO A 46 -11.68 6.75 10.82
N PHE A 47 -12.34 6.25 9.78
CA PHE A 47 -13.17 7.02 8.85
C PHE A 47 -14.13 6.06 8.13
N ALA A 48 -15.13 6.60 7.44
CA ALA A 48 -16.22 5.81 6.86
C ALA A 48 -15.73 4.70 5.89
N ARG A 49 -14.68 4.96 5.11
CA ARG A 49 -14.13 4.02 4.11
C ARG A 49 -12.85 3.30 4.58
N LEU A 50 -12.68 3.14 5.90
CA LEU A 50 -11.49 2.52 6.48
C LEU A 50 -11.18 1.14 5.90
N HIS A 51 -12.22 0.37 5.63
CA HIS A 51 -12.10 -1.02 5.19
C HIS A 51 -12.30 -1.21 3.69
N GLU A 52 -12.29 -0.12 2.91
CA GLU A 52 -12.57 -0.17 1.46
C GLU A 52 -11.30 -0.30 0.60
N ALA A 53 -11.47 -0.77 -0.63
CA ALA A 53 -10.39 -1.25 -1.48
C ALA A 53 -9.33 -0.18 -1.81
N GLU A 54 -9.72 1.09 -1.90
CA GLU A 54 -8.84 2.24 -2.12
C GLU A 54 -7.85 2.48 -0.97
N ASN A 55 -8.21 2.05 0.24
CA ASN A 55 -7.39 2.21 1.44
C ASN A 55 -6.51 0.99 1.73
N LEU A 56 -6.67 -0.10 0.99
CA LEU A 56 -6.09 -1.40 1.33
C LEU A 56 -5.11 -1.87 0.27
N VAL A 57 -3.98 -2.44 0.69
CA VAL A 57 -2.97 -3.05 -0.18
C VAL A 57 -2.39 -4.33 0.43
N PRO A 58 -2.05 -5.36 -0.38
CA PRO A 58 -1.39 -6.56 0.13
C PRO A 58 0.11 -6.32 0.34
N LEU A 59 0.59 -6.61 1.54
CA LEU A 59 2.00 -6.60 1.90
C LEU A 59 2.39 -7.94 2.52
N CYS A 60 3.58 -8.45 2.18
CA CYS A 60 4.13 -9.63 2.84
C CYS A 60 4.67 -9.27 4.23
N GLY A 61 4.60 -10.24 5.14
CA GLY A 61 5.01 -10.09 6.52
C GLY A 61 3.95 -9.43 7.42
N SER A 62 4.42 -9.00 8.59
CA SER A 62 3.64 -8.43 9.68
C SER A 62 4.02 -6.96 9.92
N GLY A 63 3.42 -6.31 10.93
CA GLY A 63 3.78 -4.94 11.29
C GLY A 63 5.25 -4.73 11.68
N SER A 64 6.02 -5.81 11.89
CA SER A 64 7.44 -5.79 12.28
C SER A 64 8.37 -6.57 11.36
N ASP A 65 7.86 -7.28 10.35
CA ASP A 65 8.65 -8.10 9.42
C ASP A 65 8.19 -7.92 7.97
N GLY A 66 9.07 -8.23 7.02
CA GLY A 66 8.77 -8.17 5.59
C GLY A 66 8.55 -6.75 5.07
N CYS A 67 7.77 -6.62 4.00
CA CYS A 67 7.48 -5.30 3.43
C CYS A 67 6.48 -4.51 4.26
N HIS A 68 5.62 -5.19 5.01
CA HIS A 68 4.74 -4.54 5.97
C HIS A 68 5.56 -3.90 7.11
N GLY A 69 6.54 -4.61 7.67
CA GLY A 69 7.47 -4.04 8.66
C GLY A 69 8.27 -2.87 8.11
N TRP A 70 8.77 -2.98 6.87
CA TRP A 70 9.49 -1.86 6.22
C TRP A 70 8.65 -0.58 6.13
N VAL A 71 7.34 -0.68 5.83
CA VAL A 71 6.42 0.47 5.77
C VAL A 71 6.32 1.20 7.11
N HIS A 72 6.26 0.46 8.22
CA HIS A 72 6.19 1.05 9.56
C HIS A 72 7.55 1.59 10.05
N ALA A 73 8.66 0.98 9.61
CA ALA A 73 10.00 1.46 9.93
C ALA A 73 10.41 2.70 9.12
N HIS A 74 9.89 2.88 7.91
CA HIS A 74 10.30 3.94 6.97
C HIS A 74 9.10 4.81 6.56
N THR A 75 8.40 5.35 7.56
CA THR A 75 7.13 6.07 7.33
C THR A 75 7.26 7.25 6.36
N GLY A 76 8.37 7.98 6.37
CA GLY A 76 8.63 9.09 5.43
C GLY A 76 8.60 8.64 3.96
N ALA A 77 9.34 7.57 3.64
CA ALA A 77 9.31 6.97 2.30
C ALA A 77 7.93 6.37 1.99
N ALA A 78 7.31 5.68 2.95
CA ALA A 78 6.00 5.07 2.78
C ALA A 78 4.89 6.10 2.49
N TYR A 79 4.92 7.30 3.08
CA TYR A 79 4.00 8.38 2.73
C TYR A 79 4.23 8.87 1.30
N ARG A 80 5.50 9.11 0.91
CA ARG A 80 5.83 9.58 -0.46
C ARG A 80 5.42 8.58 -1.53
N LEU A 81 5.55 7.27 -1.24
CA LEU A 81 5.20 6.18 -2.15
C LEU A 81 3.72 5.79 -2.11
N GLY A 82 2.94 6.41 -1.22
CA GLY A 82 1.51 6.16 -1.06
C GLY A 82 1.15 4.89 -0.27
N TYR A 83 2.11 4.20 0.33
CA TYR A 83 1.87 3.03 1.17
C TYR A 83 1.30 3.40 2.55
N LEU A 84 1.53 4.64 2.98
CA LEU A 84 0.81 5.28 4.07
C LEU A 84 0.08 6.54 3.58
N VAL A 85 -1.05 6.84 4.23
CA VAL A 85 -1.88 8.02 3.94
C VAL A 85 -2.14 8.73 5.26
N ARG A 86 -1.95 10.06 5.25
CA ARG A 86 -2.16 10.90 6.43
C ARG A 86 -3.63 10.88 6.87
N MET A 87 -3.88 11.09 8.15
CA MET A 87 -5.25 11.03 8.71
C MET A 87 -6.22 12.05 8.13
N TRP A 88 -5.74 13.16 7.57
CA TRP A 88 -6.57 14.19 6.93
C TRP A 88 -6.76 13.96 5.42
N ALA A 89 -6.03 13.04 4.83
CA ALA A 89 -6.06 12.80 3.39
C ALA A 89 -7.04 11.66 3.03
N ASP A 90 -7.57 11.72 1.81
CA ASP A 90 -8.37 10.67 1.20
C ASP A 90 -7.46 9.65 0.50
N PRO A 91 -7.46 8.36 0.90
CA PRO A 91 -6.67 7.33 0.23
C PRO A 91 -6.95 7.19 -1.27
N ALA A 92 -8.18 7.49 -1.73
CA ALA A 92 -8.54 7.43 -3.15
C ALA A 92 -7.82 8.51 -3.99
N GLY A 93 -7.41 9.62 -3.36
CA GLY A 93 -6.69 10.72 -4.02
C GLY A 93 -5.17 10.64 -3.89
N VAL A 94 -4.63 9.64 -3.18
CA VAL A 94 -3.17 9.48 -2.99
C VAL A 94 -2.65 8.40 -3.93
N PRO A 95 -1.78 8.73 -4.90
CA PRO A 95 -1.13 7.74 -5.76
C PRO A 95 -0.30 6.72 -4.98
N VAL A 96 -0.29 5.47 -5.44
CA VAL A 96 0.54 4.37 -4.95
C VAL A 96 1.55 4.00 -6.02
N TYR A 97 2.82 3.88 -5.65
CA TYR A 97 3.85 3.43 -6.58
C TYR A 97 3.92 1.90 -6.67
N TYR A 98 3.81 1.37 -7.88
CA TYR A 98 4.00 -0.05 -8.21
C TYR A 98 5.22 -0.20 -9.11
N ARG A 99 6.18 -1.06 -8.74
CA ARG A 99 7.47 -1.19 -9.47
C ARG A 99 7.31 -1.33 -10.98
N ARG A 100 6.44 -2.25 -11.42
CA ARG A 100 6.20 -2.53 -12.83
C ARG A 100 5.22 -1.56 -13.50
N HIS A 101 4.26 -1.02 -12.75
CA HIS A 101 3.16 -0.22 -13.30
C HIS A 101 3.30 1.29 -13.12
N GLY A 102 4.30 1.76 -12.36
CA GLY A 102 4.43 3.17 -12.01
C GLY A 102 3.37 3.62 -11.01
N TRP A 103 2.98 4.90 -11.08
CA TRP A 103 2.01 5.52 -10.20
C TRP A 103 0.58 5.16 -10.56
N GLN A 104 -0.20 4.75 -9.55
CA GLN A 104 -1.57 4.27 -9.72
C GLN A 104 -2.47 4.86 -8.64
N LEU A 105 -3.68 5.29 -9.00
CA LEU A 105 -4.77 5.52 -8.04
C LEU A 105 -5.52 4.21 -7.78
N LEU A 106 -5.96 4.02 -6.55
CA LEU A 106 -6.78 2.88 -6.14
C LEU A 106 -8.23 3.33 -6.01
N THR A 107 -9.12 2.63 -6.67
CA THR A 107 -10.54 2.99 -6.73
C THR A 107 -11.39 2.16 -5.76
N ALA A 108 -12.59 2.66 -5.46
CA ALA A 108 -13.55 1.98 -4.58
C ALA A 108 -14.01 0.62 -5.12
N ASP A 109 -14.09 0.46 -6.45
CA ASP A 109 -14.39 -0.81 -7.11
C ASP A 109 -13.18 -1.74 -7.24
N GLY A 110 -12.05 -1.38 -6.63
CA GLY A 110 -10.88 -2.24 -6.54
C GLY A 110 -10.02 -2.30 -7.79
N ARG A 111 -10.08 -1.31 -8.68
CA ARG A 111 -9.19 -1.19 -9.83
C ARG A 111 -7.95 -0.36 -9.50
N ARG A 112 -6.97 -0.43 -10.40
CA ARG A 112 -5.84 0.50 -10.48
C ARG A 112 -6.03 1.37 -11.71
N ILE A 113 -5.86 2.67 -11.56
CA ILE A 113 -5.88 3.62 -12.67
C ILE A 113 -4.49 4.28 -12.76
N PRO A 114 -3.79 4.19 -13.90
CA PRO A 114 -2.53 4.91 -14.08
C PRO A 114 -2.72 6.41 -13.87
N CYS A 115 -1.78 7.02 -13.16
CA CYS A 115 -1.78 8.46 -12.92
C CYS A 115 -0.37 9.04 -13.04
N ALA A 116 -0.28 10.37 -13.09
CA ALA A 116 0.99 11.07 -13.01
C ALA A 116 1.63 10.86 -11.62
N PRO A 117 2.98 10.93 -11.51
CA PRO A 117 3.63 11.02 -10.21
C PRO A 117 3.10 12.22 -9.41
N PRO A 118 3.04 12.12 -8.07
CA PRO A 118 2.88 13.30 -7.22
C PRO A 118 3.98 14.34 -7.50
N ASP A 119 3.72 15.60 -7.21
CA ASP A 119 4.70 16.68 -7.39
C ASP A 119 6.02 16.37 -6.70
N GLY A 120 7.13 16.58 -7.41
CA GLY A 120 8.48 16.30 -6.92
C GLY A 120 8.84 14.81 -6.82
N MET A 121 8.00 13.90 -7.31
CA MET A 121 8.30 12.47 -7.38
C MET A 121 8.72 12.05 -8.80
N PRO A 122 9.69 11.13 -8.94
CA PRO A 122 10.10 10.64 -10.24
C PRO A 122 9.02 9.74 -10.85
N VAL A 123 8.99 9.67 -12.19
CA VAL A 123 8.08 8.80 -12.93
C VAL A 123 8.35 7.32 -12.62
N ARG A 124 9.63 6.96 -12.44
CA ARG A 124 10.09 5.61 -12.09
C ARG A 124 11.07 5.65 -10.94
N ILE A 125 10.96 4.65 -10.08
CA ILE A 125 11.80 4.42 -8.90
C ILE A 125 12.40 3.02 -9.05
N GLY A 126 13.73 2.95 -9.15
CA GLY A 126 14.47 1.69 -9.36
C GLY A 126 14.52 0.80 -8.13
N ASP A 127 14.77 1.40 -6.96
CA ASP A 127 14.76 0.74 -5.66
C ASP A 127 13.72 1.40 -4.73
N ILE A 128 12.64 0.68 -4.47
CA ILE A 128 11.56 1.13 -3.58
C ILE A 128 12.04 1.19 -2.13
N LYS A 129 12.85 0.22 -1.70
CA LYS A 129 13.25 0.12 -0.30
C LYS A 129 14.41 1.05 0.06
N GLY A 130 15.28 1.34 -0.90
CA GLY A 130 16.30 2.39 -0.81
C GLY A 130 15.76 3.80 -1.04
N PHE A 131 14.48 3.97 -1.42
CA PHE A 131 13.94 5.30 -1.72
C PHE A 131 13.91 6.20 -0.49
N GLY A 132 14.56 7.37 -0.58
CA GLY A 132 14.61 8.33 0.52
C GLY A 132 15.50 7.90 1.69
N MET A 133 16.28 6.83 1.54
CA MET A 133 17.39 6.54 2.42
C MET A 133 18.57 7.41 1.95
N GLU A 134 18.76 8.57 2.57
CA GLU A 134 19.99 9.34 2.38
C GLU A 134 21.15 8.52 2.96
N ALA A 135 22.25 8.40 2.21
CA ALA A 135 23.50 7.95 2.80
C ALA A 135 23.87 8.94 3.90
N LYS A 136 24.04 8.45 5.14
CA LYS A 136 24.70 9.21 6.18
C LYS A 136 26.13 9.51 5.80
#